data_AF-A0A8C8J173-F1
#
_entry.id   AF-A0A8C8J173-F1
#
_cell.length_a   1.000
_cell.length_b   1.000
_cell.length_c   1.000
_cell.angle_alpha   90.00
_cell.angle_beta   90.00
_cell.angle_gamma   90.00
#
_symmetry.space_group_name_H-M   'P 1'
#
loop_
_entity.id
_entity.type
_entity.pdbx_description
1 polymer ?
#
loop_
_entity_poly.entity_id
_entity_poly.type
_entity_poly.pdbx_seq_one_letter_code
_entity_poly.pdbx_strand_id
1 'polypeptide(L)' 'LQINPSLLIRLSPSGKPISIDQLLQLFPCQPINQTVSLEKEGCPTCLVIQTPICPGHCVTKVQ' A
#
# COMPACT_ATOMS: atom_id res chain seq x y z
N LEU A 1 16.45 5.37 4.32
CA LEU A 1 15.49 4.70 5.21
C LEU A 1 14.52 3.97 4.29
N GLN A 2 14.73 2.68 4.09
CA GLN A 2 13.89 1.91 3.18
C GLN A 2 12.87 1.17 4.03
N ILE A 3 11.60 1.51 3.87
CA ILE A 3 10.51 0.69 4.40
C ILE A 3 10.44 -0.47 3.43
N ASN A 4 10.63 -1.69 3.91
CA ASN A 4 10.46 -2.89 3.12
C ASN A 4 9.06 -3.43 3.44
N PRO A 5 7.99 -2.97 2.76
CA PRO A 5 6.69 -3.55 2.96
C PRO A 5 6.76 -4.94 2.35
N SER A 6 6.74 -6.00 3.15
CA SER A 6 6.49 -7.36 2.66
C SER A 6 5.07 -7.55 2.08
N LEU A 7 4.43 -6.45 1.62
CA LEU A 7 3.15 -6.41 0.95
C LEU A 7 3.42 -6.29 -0.56
N LEU A 8 3.44 -7.43 -1.25
CA LEU A 8 3.46 -7.51 -2.71
C LEU A 8 2.17 -6.89 -3.30
N ILE A 9 2.11 -5.56 -3.44
CA ILE A 9 1.07 -4.92 -4.26
C ILE A 9 1.52 -5.01 -5.73
N ARG A 10 1.00 -6.01 -6.46
CA ARG A 10 1.04 -5.94 -7.92
C ARG A 10 0.03 -4.88 -8.36
N LEU A 11 0.51 -3.71 -8.79
CA LEU A 11 -0.31 -2.81 -9.59
C LEU A 11 -0.64 -3.54 -10.89
N SER A 12 -1.90 -3.95 -11.06
CA SER A 12 -2.35 -4.50 -12.35
C SER A 12 -2.29 -3.37 -13.39
N PRO A 13 -1.53 -3.51 -14.49
CA PRO A 13 -1.38 -2.46 -15.51
C PRO A 13 -2.61 -2.34 -16.42
N SER A 14 -3.70 -3.03 -16.11
CA SER A 14 -4.88 -3.03 -16.95
C SER A 14 -5.71 -1.78 -16.64
N GLY A 15 -5.47 -0.70 -17.40
CA GLY A 15 -6.30 0.51 -17.48
C GLY A 15 -7.71 0.24 -18.03
N LYS A 16 -8.40 -0.77 -17.47
CA LYS A 16 -9.80 -1.06 -17.73
C LYS A 16 -10.65 -0.22 -16.77
N PRO A 17 -11.74 0.41 -17.24
CA PRO A 17 -12.67 1.09 -16.36
C PRO A 17 -13.17 0.11 -15.29
N ILE A 18 -13.02 0.47 -14.02
CA ILE A 18 -13.60 -0.27 -12.90
C ILE A 18 -15.10 0.04 -12.91
N SER A 19 -15.96 -0.99 -12.96
CA SER A 19 -17.42 -0.82 -12.81
C SER A 19 -17.76 -0.24 -11.44
N ILE A 20 -18.85 0.53 -11.31
CA ILE A 20 -19.29 1.08 -10.02
C ILE A 20 -19.51 -0.02 -8.97
N ASP A 21 -20.05 -1.18 -9.38
CA ASP A 21 -20.20 -2.35 -8.50
C ASP A 21 -18.86 -2.86 -7.97
N GLN A 22 -17.83 -2.81 -8.81
CA GLN A 22 -16.50 -3.23 -8.43
C GLN A 22 -15.82 -2.17 -7.55
N LEU A 23 -16.07 -0.88 -7.79
CA LEU A 23 -15.59 0.21 -6.93
C LEU A 23 -16.17 0.15 -5.51
N LEU A 24 -17.44 -0.25 -5.35
CA LEU A 24 -18.09 -0.47 -4.05
C LEU A 24 -17.46 -1.65 -3.27
N GLN A 25 -16.83 -2.61 -3.97
CA GLN A 25 -16.10 -3.72 -3.34
C GLN A 25 -14.64 -3.35 -3.00
N LEU A 26 -14.12 -2.23 -3.50
CA LEU A 26 -12.76 -1.78 -3.21
C LEU A 26 -12.72 -1.00 -1.89
N PHE A 27 -11.88 -1.43 -0.95
CA PHE A 27 -11.62 -0.68 0.28
C PHE A 27 -10.96 0.68 -0.07
N PRO A 28 -11.53 1.82 0.35
CA PRO A 28 -10.97 3.14 0.05
C PRO A 28 -9.61 3.33 0.73
N CYS A 29 -8.71 4.09 0.10
CA CYS A 29 -7.42 4.43 0.71
C CYS A 29 -7.63 5.24 2.01
N GLN A 30 -7.26 4.66 3.17
CA GLN A 30 -7.39 5.30 4.48
C GLN A 30 -6.22 4.96 5.41
N PRO A 31 -5.83 5.85 6.34
CA PRO A 31 -4.76 5.56 7.29
C PRO A 31 -5.15 4.46 8.27
N ILE A 32 -4.32 3.42 8.38
CA ILE A 32 -4.44 2.39 9.41
C ILE A 32 -3.07 2.16 10.08
N ASN A 33 -3.06 1.83 11.36
CA ASN A 33 -1.83 1.47 12.06
C ASN A 33 -1.41 0.05 11.67
N GLN A 34 -0.26 -0.10 11.00
CA GLN A 34 0.36 -1.39 10.75
C GLN A 34 1.76 -1.47 11.34
N THR A 35 2.17 -2.70 11.64
CA THR A 35 3.53 -3.01 12.03
C THR A 35 4.39 -3.22 10.78
N VAL A 36 5.50 -2.49 10.67
CA VAL A 36 6.42 -2.53 9.52
C VAL A 36 7.86 -2.72 9.98
N SER A 37 8.66 -3.34 9.11
CA SER A 37 10.11 -3.50 9.31
C SER A 37 10.86 -2.32 8.69
N LEU A 38 11.62 -1.62 9.53
CA LEU A 38 12.45 -0.50 9.13
C LEU A 38 13.89 -0.97 8.90
N GLU A 39 14.35 -0.81 7.66
CA GLU A 39 15.69 -1.21 7.24
C GLU A 39 16.58 0.02 7.01
N LYS A 40 17.83 -0.09 7.45
CA LYS A 40 18.88 0.87 7.19
C LYS A 40 20.11 0.12 6.69
N GLU A 41 20.64 0.55 5.55
CA GLU A 41 21.84 -0.03 4.96
C GLU A 41 23.01 -0.02 5.97
N GLY A 42 23.72 -1.14 6.07
CA GLY A 42 24.82 -1.32 7.02
C GLY A 42 24.41 -1.71 8.44
N CYS A 43 23.12 -1.84 8.75
CA CYS A 43 22.64 -2.38 10.03
C CYS A 43 22.30 -3.87 9.89
N PRO A 44 22.75 -4.75 10.81
CA PRO A 44 22.53 -6.21 10.71
C PRO A 44 21.13 -6.66 11.12
N THR A 45 20.33 -5.77 11.69
CA THR A 45 18.99 -6.05 12.20
C THR A 45 18.00 -4.97 11.78
N CYS A 46 16.76 -5.40 11.53
CA CYS A 46 15.65 -4.51 11.21
C CYS A 46 14.91 -4.13 12.49
N LEU A 47 14.41 -2.89 12.56
CA LEU A 47 13.56 -2.44 13.66
C LEU A 47 12.08 -2.63 13.28
N VAL A 48 11.31 -3.32 14.11
CA VAL A 48 9.87 -3.52 13.90
C VAL A 48 9.10 -2.45 14.67
N ILE A 49 8.33 -1.61 13.96
CA ILE A 49 7.59 -0.50 14.56
C ILE A 49 6.13 -0.49 14.12
N GLN A 50 5.26 0.03 14.99
CA GLN A 50 3.86 0.30 14.64
C GLN A 50 3.74 1.76 14.15
N THR A 51 3.24 1.94 12.93
CA THR A 51 3.11 3.26 12.28
C THR A 51 1.84 3.30 11.43
N PRO A 52 1.21 4.46 11.25
CA PRO A 52 0.14 4.59 10.27
C PRO A 52 0.68 4.40 8.84
N ILE A 53 -0.06 3.67 8.02
CA ILE A 53 0.13 3.55 6.57
C ILE A 53 -1.22 3.72 5.85
N CYS A 54 -1.23 4.01 4.55
CA CYS A 54 -2.47 4.26 3.78
C CYS A 54 -2.72 3.16 2.73
N PRO A 55 -3.23 1.97 3.12
CA PRO A 55 -3.62 0.94 2.18
C PRO A 55 -5.01 1.22 1.60
N GLY A 56 -5.27 0.70 0.41
CA GLY A 56 -6.55 0.79 -0.26
C GLY A 56 -6.43 1.32 -1.68
N HIS A 57 -7.54 1.78 -2.23
CA HIS A 57 -7.62 2.19 -3.63
C HIS A 57 -8.02 3.66 -3.79
N CYS A 58 -7.49 4.30 -4.83
CA CYS A 58 -7.81 5.66 -5.23
C CYS A 58 -8.47 5.67 -6.60
N VAL A 59 -9.45 6.56 -6.80
CA VAL A 59 -10.01 6.83 -8.13
C VAL A 59 -8.98 7.64 -8.91
N THR A 60 -8.60 7.16 -10.10
CA THR A 60 -7.73 7.88 -11.02
C THR A 60 -8.55 8.33 -12.24
N LYS A 61 -8.34 9.56 -12.70
CA LYS A 61 -8.88 10.03 -13.99
C LYS A 61 -7.84 9.75 -15.06
N VAL A 62 -8.24 9.08 -16.14
CA VAL A 62 -7.45 8.99 -17.37
C VAL A 62 -7.71 10.25 -18.19
N GLN A 63 -6.63 10.98 -18.50
CA GLN A 63 -6.62 12.25 -19.22
C GLN A 63 -6.49 12.04 -20.72
#